data_AF-A0A1I6P829-F1
#
_entry.id   AF-A0A1I6P829-F1
#
_cell.length_a   1.000
_cell.length_b   1.000
_cell.length_c   1.000
_cell.angle_alpha   90.00
_cell.angle_beta   90.00
_cell.angle_gamma   90.00
#
_symmetry.space_group_name_H-M   'P 1'
#
loop_
_entity.id
_entity.type
_entity.pdbx_description
1 polymer ?
#
loop_
_entity_poly.entity_id
_entity_poly.type
_entity_poly.pdbx_seq_one_letter_code
_entity_poly.pdbx_strand_id
1 'polypeptide(L)'
;MGFKIDLYKNGEQFKEFSGIQNLHRYLATISDYRPSQLYDLINFGIDEQMPWYLHGDKYEVRVAPEVREQRKNRKTRKCGTHEKIDNEVVIVGAGQSGSSFTGEKKSYNKLVRDRIPTIIASRGDSCRITVLDKEQYKSELRIKLMEEIEEYYLTDHDEEALTELADVLEVIMALSKVHGSTPEQLESKRVEKQKQRGGFEDRVYLIDTTVH
;
A
#
# COMPACT_ATOMS: atom_id res chain seq x y z
N MET A 1 4.29 17.20 -4.29
CA MET A 1 4.94 17.87 -3.14
C MET A 1 5.61 16.79 -2.31
N GLY A 2 6.92 16.87 -2.09
CA GLY A 2 7.69 15.81 -1.41
C GLY A 2 7.29 15.71 0.07
N PHE A 3 7.09 14.50 0.55
CA PHE A 3 6.79 14.20 1.95
C PHE A 3 8.08 14.26 2.76
N LYS A 4 8.21 15.24 3.66
CA LYS A 4 9.35 15.34 4.58
C LYS A 4 9.06 14.59 5.87
N ILE A 5 10.07 13.87 6.35
CA ILE A 5 10.01 13.04 7.54
C ILE A 5 11.19 13.40 8.43
N ASP A 6 10.91 13.81 9.66
CA ASP A 6 11.93 14.16 10.65
C ASP A 6 12.11 13.04 11.65
N LEU A 7 13.33 12.55 11.77
CA LEU A 7 13.73 11.62 12.82
C LEU A 7 14.34 12.42 13.98
N TYR A 8 13.82 12.17 15.17
CA TYR A 8 14.29 12.71 16.44
C TYR A 8 14.98 11.60 17.23
N LYS A 9 16.04 11.99 17.95
CA LYS A 9 16.75 11.16 18.91
C LYS A 9 16.78 11.91 20.24
N ASN A 10 16.28 11.28 21.30
CA ASN A 10 16.17 11.85 22.65
C ASN A 10 15.49 13.23 22.71
N GLY A 11 14.53 13.47 21.80
CA GLY A 11 13.79 14.73 21.74
C GLY A 11 14.41 15.81 20.84
N GLU A 12 15.61 15.59 20.31
CA GLU A 12 16.27 16.51 19.37
C GLU A 12 16.13 16.02 17.93
N GLN A 13 15.90 16.95 17.00
CA GLN A 13 15.81 16.61 15.58
C GLN A 13 17.19 16.14 15.11
N PHE A 14 17.24 14.87 14.74
CA PHE A 14 18.48 14.19 14.39
C PHE A 14 18.71 14.20 12.87
N LYS A 15 17.67 13.98 12.06
CA LYS A 15 17.80 13.92 10.59
C LYS A 15 16.47 14.11 9.85
N GLU A 16 16.49 14.78 8.69
CA GLU A 16 15.34 14.90 7.78
C GLU A 16 15.48 13.93 6.60
N PHE A 17 14.36 13.35 6.15
CA PHE A 17 14.27 12.48 4.98
C PHE A 17 13.19 12.96 4.02
N SER A 18 13.46 12.84 2.71
CA SER A 18 12.51 13.18 1.64
C SER A 18 11.46 12.09 1.35
N GLY A 19 11.41 11.03 2.16
CA GLY A 19 10.46 9.94 1.99
C GLY A 19 10.76 8.72 2.86
N ILE A 20 9.76 7.84 2.97
CA ILE A 20 9.74 6.71 3.92
C ILE A 20 10.79 5.65 3.59
N GLN A 21 11.08 5.49 2.30
CA GLN A 21 12.12 4.59 1.80
C GLN A 21 13.53 5.03 2.22
N ASN A 22 13.77 6.34 2.29
CA ASN A 22 15.06 6.90 2.73
C ASN A 22 15.23 6.79 4.25
N LEU A 23 14.14 6.98 5.01
CA LEU A 23 14.12 6.70 6.44
C LEU A 23 14.38 5.21 6.73
N HIS A 24 13.69 4.30 6.02
CA HIS A 24 13.87 2.86 6.16
C HIS A 24 15.33 2.45 5.93
N ARG A 25 15.91 2.89 4.81
CA ARG A 25 17.32 2.61 4.49
C ARG A 25 18.26 3.10 5.57
N TYR A 26 17.98 4.26 6.16
CA TYR A 26 18.79 4.77 7.26
C TYR A 26 18.63 3.97 8.56
N LEU A 27 17.41 3.64 8.97
CA LEU A 27 17.17 2.88 10.20
C LEU A 27 17.75 1.46 10.13
N ALA A 28 17.71 0.84 8.95
CA ALA A 28 18.37 -0.43 8.68
C ALA A 28 19.90 -0.38 8.84
N THR A 29 20.52 0.82 8.75
CA THR A 29 21.98 0.98 8.92
C THR A 29 22.42 1.23 10.36
N ILE A 30 21.50 1.63 11.25
CA ILE A 30 21.86 2.06 12.61
C ILE A 30 21.27 1.17 13.71
N SER A 31 20.52 0.12 13.40
CA SER A 31 19.84 -0.74 14.39
C SER A 31 19.84 -2.22 14.01
N ASP A 32 19.57 -3.12 14.96
CA ASP A 32 19.19 -4.53 14.75
C ASP A 32 17.77 -4.65 14.13
N TYR A 33 17.48 -3.79 13.16
CA TYR A 33 16.17 -3.59 12.53
C TYR A 33 15.66 -4.90 11.95
N ARG A 34 14.48 -5.36 12.41
CA ARG A 34 13.86 -6.57 11.84
C ARG A 34 12.78 -6.20 10.82
N PRO A 35 12.73 -6.93 9.68
CA PRO A 35 11.67 -6.87 8.67
C PRO A 35 10.23 -6.62 9.18
N SER A 36 9.85 -7.26 10.28
CA SER A 36 8.54 -7.13 10.92
C SER A 36 8.18 -5.70 11.38
N GLN A 37 9.14 -4.78 11.39
CA GLN A 37 9.00 -3.37 11.81
C GLN A 37 8.73 -2.41 10.63
N LEU A 38 8.59 -2.94 9.40
CA LEU A 38 8.19 -2.18 8.22
C LEU A 38 6.78 -1.58 8.37
N TYR A 39 5.86 -2.33 9.00
CA TYR A 39 4.51 -1.89 9.31
C TYR A 39 4.50 -0.65 10.22
N ASP A 40 5.33 -0.64 11.25
CA ASP A 40 5.44 0.49 12.16
C ASP A 40 6.15 1.68 11.51
N LEU A 41 7.03 1.43 10.52
CA LEU A 41 7.67 2.48 9.74
C LEU A 41 6.73 3.15 8.73
N ILE A 42 5.84 2.37 8.12
CA ILE A 42 4.84 2.85 7.15
C ILE A 42 3.74 3.64 7.86
N ASN A 43 3.33 3.18 9.05
CA ASN A 43 2.39 3.86 9.93
C ASN A 43 3.02 4.98 10.78
N PHE A 44 4.34 5.14 10.70
CA PHE A 44 5.09 6.08 11.51
C PHE A 44 4.56 7.51 11.34
N GLY A 45 4.13 8.11 12.45
CA GLY A 45 3.64 9.48 12.51
C GLY A 45 2.16 9.65 12.13
N ILE A 46 1.43 8.57 11.83
CA ILE A 46 0.00 8.61 11.47
C ILE A 46 -0.86 8.30 12.70
N ASP A 47 -0.70 7.10 13.26
CA ASP A 47 -1.38 6.63 14.46
C ASP A 47 -0.34 6.60 15.58
N GLU A 48 -0.61 7.37 16.64
CA GLU A 48 0.12 7.44 17.91
C GLU A 48 1.66 7.32 17.87
N GLN A 49 2.33 8.41 18.23
CA GLN A 49 3.79 8.49 18.38
C GLN A 49 4.28 7.48 19.43
N MET A 50 4.50 6.23 19.03
CA MET A 50 5.17 5.24 19.85
C MET A 50 6.68 5.44 19.67
N PRO A 51 7.39 5.88 20.72
CA PRO A 51 8.83 6.02 20.66
C PRO A 51 9.51 4.65 20.76
N TRP A 52 10.69 4.58 20.18
CA TRP A 52 11.48 3.36 20.09
C TRP A 52 12.73 3.51 20.92
N TYR A 53 13.23 2.44 21.49
CA TYR A 53 14.44 2.48 22.29
C TYR A 53 15.50 1.61 21.63
N LEU A 54 16.60 2.23 21.22
CA LEU A 54 17.73 1.55 20.62
C LEU A 54 18.99 1.90 21.40
N HIS A 55 19.65 0.88 21.95
CA HIS A 55 20.83 1.06 22.81
C HIS A 55 20.64 2.09 23.94
N GLY A 56 19.40 2.22 24.45
CA GLY A 56 19.04 3.18 25.50
C GLY A 56 18.59 4.56 24.99
N ASP A 57 18.75 4.84 23.70
CA ASP A 57 18.31 6.09 23.08
C ASP A 57 16.89 6.00 22.55
N LYS A 58 16.09 7.05 22.80
CA LYS A 58 14.71 7.18 22.37
C LYS A 58 14.63 7.76 20.97
N TYR A 59 14.00 7.07 20.03
CA TYR A 59 13.78 7.54 18.67
C TYR A 59 12.29 7.82 18.41
N GLU A 60 12.01 8.94 17.76
CA GLU A 60 10.67 9.35 17.34
C GLU A 60 10.75 9.91 15.91
N VAL A 61 9.91 9.47 15.00
CA VAL A 61 9.70 10.17 13.72
C VAL A 61 8.42 10.99 13.70
N ARG A 62 8.55 12.19 13.18
CA ARG A 62 7.51 13.19 13.05
C ARG A 62 7.39 13.56 11.58
N VAL A 63 6.17 13.87 11.18
CA VAL A 63 5.84 14.26 9.82
C VAL A 63 5.00 15.51 9.88
N ALA A 64 4.99 16.31 8.82
CA ALA A 64 4.24 17.55 8.77
C ALA A 64 2.76 17.31 9.16
N PRO A 65 2.16 18.15 10.03
CA PRO A 65 0.79 17.97 10.51
C PRO A 65 -0.23 17.78 9.39
N GLU A 66 -0.05 18.45 8.25
CA GLU A 66 -0.93 18.36 7.09
C GLU A 66 -0.95 16.95 6.48
N VAL A 67 0.17 16.23 6.54
CA VAL A 67 0.27 14.87 6.00
C VAL A 67 -0.29 13.85 6.96
N ARG A 68 -0.10 14.08 8.27
CA ARG A 68 -0.74 13.29 9.32
C ARG A 68 -2.25 13.42 9.23
N GLU A 69 -2.77 14.63 9.04
CA GLU A 69 -4.20 14.87 8.83
C GLU A 69 -4.70 14.29 7.51
N GLN A 70 -3.96 14.37 6.40
CA GLN A 70 -4.35 13.70 5.14
C GLN A 70 -4.46 12.18 5.28
N ARG A 71 -3.58 11.54 6.05
CA ARG A 71 -3.58 10.08 6.26
C ARG A 71 -4.55 9.61 7.35
N LYS A 72 -4.77 10.39 8.41
CA LYS A 72 -5.87 10.15 9.37
C LYS A 72 -7.23 10.30 8.70
N ASN A 73 -7.39 11.35 7.90
CA ASN A 73 -8.54 11.49 7.04
C ASN A 73 -8.63 10.34 6.02
N ARG A 74 -7.55 9.66 5.62
CA ARG A 74 -7.64 8.44 4.80
C ARG A 74 -8.23 7.25 5.58
N LYS A 75 -7.99 7.15 6.89
CA LYS A 75 -8.65 6.18 7.79
C LYS A 75 -10.10 6.56 8.13
N THR A 76 -10.49 7.84 8.05
CA THR A 76 -11.83 8.34 8.45
C THR A 76 -12.62 9.07 7.34
N ARG A 77 -12.19 9.08 6.07
CA ARG A 77 -12.86 9.86 5.01
C ARG A 77 -14.19 9.24 4.60
N LYS A 78 -15.26 9.82 5.14
CA LYS A 78 -16.27 10.46 4.30
C LYS A 78 -15.59 11.41 3.31
N CYS A 79 -15.90 11.19 2.03
CA CYS A 79 -15.51 11.99 0.88
C CYS A 79 -15.55 13.52 1.15
N GLY A 80 -14.48 14.23 0.81
CA GLY A 80 -14.42 15.69 0.83
C GLY A 80 -14.78 16.27 -0.54
N THR A 81 -15.93 16.94 -0.59
CA THR A 81 -16.42 17.95 -1.55
C THR A 81 -15.86 17.91 -2.99
N HIS A 82 -16.38 17.02 -3.82
CA HIS A 82 -16.78 17.29 -5.19
C HIS A 82 -18.05 16.48 -5.46
N GLU A 83 -18.91 16.97 -6.35
CA GLU A 83 -20.32 16.57 -6.56
C GLU A 83 -20.64 15.11 -6.27
N LYS A 84 -21.76 14.88 -5.56
CA LYS A 84 -22.34 13.56 -5.34
C LYS A 84 -22.35 12.80 -6.67
N ILE A 85 -21.49 11.80 -6.78
CA ILE A 85 -21.70 10.75 -7.76
C ILE A 85 -22.61 9.74 -7.06
N ASP A 86 -23.90 9.79 -7.36
CA ASP A 86 -24.94 8.85 -6.90
C ASP A 86 -24.75 7.45 -7.54
N ASN A 87 -23.55 6.86 -7.43
CA ASN A 87 -23.20 5.56 -8.02
C ASN A 87 -22.90 4.48 -6.96
N GLU A 88 -23.48 4.58 -5.76
CA GLU A 88 -23.46 3.48 -4.80
C GLU A 88 -24.46 2.40 -5.25
N VAL A 89 -23.95 1.22 -5.61
CA VAL A 89 -24.79 0.05 -5.95
C VAL A 89 -24.80 -0.89 -4.75
N VAL A 90 -26.00 -1.22 -4.27
CA VAL A 90 -26.19 -2.28 -3.27
C VAL A 90 -26.43 -3.59 -4.00
N ILE A 91 -25.54 -4.55 -3.78
CA ILE A 91 -25.70 -5.92 -4.28
C ILE A 91 -26.22 -6.74 -3.10
N VAL A 92 -27.40 -7.33 -3.29
CA VAL A 92 -28.13 -8.09 -2.27
C VAL A 92 -27.85 -9.58 -2.44
N GLY A 93 -27.59 -10.28 -1.34
CA GLY A 93 -27.33 -11.71 -1.33
C GLY A 93 -28.54 -12.56 -1.73
N ALA A 94 -28.28 -13.74 -2.31
CA ALA A 94 -29.34 -14.67 -2.70
C ALA A 94 -30.21 -15.09 -1.50
N GLY A 95 -31.53 -14.90 -1.61
CA GLY A 95 -32.50 -15.25 -0.55
C GLY A 95 -32.94 -14.10 0.36
N GLN A 96 -32.41 -12.88 0.19
CA GLN A 96 -32.90 -11.69 0.91
C GLN A 96 -33.95 -10.94 0.06
N SER A 97 -35.20 -10.87 0.55
CA SER A 97 -36.28 -10.10 -0.05
C SER A 97 -36.48 -8.77 0.70
N GLY A 98 -35.96 -7.67 0.13
CA GLY A 98 -36.09 -6.31 0.65
C GLY A 98 -34.81 -5.51 0.46
N SER A 99 -34.90 -4.22 0.09
CA SER A 99 -33.72 -3.35 -0.16
C SER A 99 -32.93 -2.95 1.11
N SER A 100 -33.20 -3.59 2.24
CA SER A 100 -32.63 -3.20 3.52
C SER A 100 -31.31 -3.93 3.78
N PHE A 101 -30.20 -3.19 3.75
CA PHE A 101 -28.87 -3.62 4.18
C PHE A 101 -28.87 -3.80 5.71
N THR A 102 -29.52 -4.84 6.22
CA THR A 102 -29.73 -5.11 7.65
C THR A 102 -28.79 -6.21 8.11
N GLY A 103 -27.78 -5.83 8.89
CA GLY A 103 -26.76 -6.73 9.46
C GLY A 103 -25.64 -5.93 10.11
N GLU A 104 -24.75 -6.60 10.85
CA GLU A 104 -23.54 -5.98 11.40
C GLU A 104 -22.64 -5.48 10.25
N LYS A 105 -22.39 -4.17 10.21
CA LYS A 105 -21.70 -3.53 9.09
C LYS A 105 -20.20 -3.44 9.36
N LYS A 106 -19.40 -4.19 8.60
CA LYS A 106 -17.95 -3.97 8.49
C LYS A 106 -17.64 -3.11 7.27
N SER A 107 -16.85 -2.06 7.45
CA SER A 107 -16.43 -1.16 6.36
C SER A 107 -15.00 -1.50 5.95
N TYR A 108 -14.78 -1.72 4.65
CA TYR A 108 -13.49 -2.14 4.11
C TYR A 108 -12.78 -1.06 3.28
N ASN A 109 -13.54 -0.27 2.49
CA ASN A 109 -13.02 0.83 1.67
C ASN A 109 -11.74 0.49 0.89
N LYS A 110 -11.76 -0.62 0.15
CA LYS A 110 -10.64 -1.10 -0.65
C LYS A 110 -11.05 -1.46 -2.07
N LEU A 111 -10.11 -1.37 -2.99
CA LEU A 111 -10.28 -1.89 -4.35
C LEU A 111 -10.34 -3.42 -4.32
N VAL A 112 -11.32 -3.99 -5.01
CA VAL A 112 -11.49 -5.45 -5.13
C VAL A 112 -11.59 -5.84 -6.60
N ARG A 113 -11.29 -7.11 -6.91
CA ARG A 113 -11.51 -7.66 -8.26
C ARG A 113 -13.00 -7.62 -8.61
N ASP A 114 -13.32 -7.45 -9.89
CA ASP A 114 -14.69 -7.21 -10.38
C ASP A 114 -15.72 -8.29 -9.99
N ARG A 115 -15.26 -9.53 -9.77
CA ARG A 115 -16.14 -10.66 -9.39
C ARG A 115 -16.37 -10.80 -7.89
N ILE A 116 -15.62 -10.09 -7.04
CA ILE A 116 -15.76 -10.18 -5.58
C ILE A 116 -17.19 -9.85 -5.12
N PRO A 117 -17.85 -8.78 -5.61
CA PRO A 117 -19.23 -8.49 -5.20
C PRO A 117 -20.22 -9.62 -5.56
N THR A 118 -20.05 -10.26 -6.71
CA THR A 118 -20.87 -11.42 -7.11
C THR A 118 -20.61 -12.63 -6.22
N ILE A 119 -19.34 -12.88 -5.87
CA ILE A 119 -18.97 -13.98 -4.96
C ILE A 119 -19.59 -13.75 -3.58
N ILE A 120 -19.54 -12.53 -3.04
CA ILE A 120 -20.19 -12.17 -1.77
C ILE A 120 -21.69 -12.45 -1.86
N ALA A 121 -22.35 -11.96 -2.91
CA ALA A 121 -23.78 -12.17 -3.13
C ALA A 121 -24.18 -13.65 -3.22
N SER A 122 -23.35 -14.46 -3.88
CA SER A 122 -23.57 -15.90 -4.03
C SER A 122 -23.51 -16.68 -2.72
N ARG A 123 -22.83 -16.13 -1.69
CA ARG A 123 -22.77 -16.69 -0.33
C ARG A 123 -23.95 -16.29 0.55
N GLY A 124 -24.87 -15.46 0.03
CA GLY A 124 -26.01 -14.92 0.77
C GLY A 124 -25.74 -13.59 1.48
N ASP A 125 -24.51 -13.07 1.39
CA ASP A 125 -24.13 -11.79 1.97
C ASP A 125 -24.45 -10.63 1.03
N SER A 126 -24.67 -9.44 1.61
CA SER A 126 -24.91 -8.21 0.85
C SER A 126 -23.69 -7.29 0.93
N CYS A 127 -23.35 -6.61 -0.16
CA CYS A 127 -22.27 -5.62 -0.18
C CYS A 127 -22.68 -4.32 -0.88
N ARG A 128 -22.00 -3.24 -0.53
CA ARG A 128 -22.12 -1.95 -1.20
C ARG A 128 -20.84 -1.68 -1.97
N ILE A 129 -20.99 -1.28 -3.23
CA ILE A 129 -19.87 -0.92 -4.10
C ILE A 129 -20.08 0.46 -4.70
N THR A 130 -18.99 1.07 -5.13
CA THR A 130 -18.99 2.27 -5.97
C THR A 130 -18.00 2.03 -7.11
N VAL A 131 -18.39 2.37 -8.33
CA VAL A 131 -17.47 2.34 -9.47
C VAL A 131 -16.65 3.62 -9.47
N LEU A 132 -15.33 3.48 -9.45
CA LEU A 132 -14.39 4.60 -9.38
C LEU A 132 -14.21 5.26 -10.75
N ASP A 133 -13.98 6.58 -10.75
CA ASP A 133 -13.49 7.27 -11.95
C ASP A 133 -12.03 6.89 -12.26
N LYS A 134 -11.49 7.38 -13.39
CA LYS A 134 -10.13 7.03 -13.84
C LYS A 134 -9.02 7.45 -12.87
N GLU A 135 -9.12 8.62 -12.25
CA GLU A 135 -8.08 9.14 -11.35
C GLU A 135 -8.17 8.49 -9.96
N GLN A 136 -9.39 8.26 -9.48
CA GLN A 136 -9.66 7.47 -8.27
C GLN A 136 -9.15 6.04 -8.45
N TYR A 137 -9.50 5.38 -9.56
CA TYR A 137 -9.07 4.02 -9.87
C TYR A 137 -7.55 3.88 -9.94
N LYS A 138 -6.88 4.83 -10.60
CA LYS A 138 -5.41 4.89 -10.65
C LYS A 138 -4.79 5.04 -9.26
N SER A 139 -5.40 5.88 -8.42
CA SER A 139 -4.93 6.09 -7.04
C SER A 139 -5.12 4.83 -6.20
N GLU A 140 -6.29 4.21 -6.29
CA GLU A 140 -6.62 2.97 -5.57
C GLU A 140 -5.79 1.77 -6.04
N LEU A 141 -5.44 1.67 -7.33
CA LEU A 141 -4.52 0.62 -7.81
C LEU A 141 -3.12 0.74 -7.19
N ARG A 142 -2.62 1.96 -6.96
CA ARG A 142 -1.32 2.15 -6.29
C ARG A 142 -1.38 1.76 -4.82
N ILE A 143 -2.53 1.97 -4.18
CA ILE A 143 -2.79 1.52 -2.82
C ILE A 143 -2.83 0.00 -2.80
N LYS A 144 -3.60 -0.59 -3.71
CA LYS A 144 -3.74 -2.04 -3.86
C LYS A 144 -2.40 -2.72 -4.07
N LEU A 145 -1.51 -2.14 -4.89
CA LEU A 145 -0.16 -2.68 -5.09
C LEU A 145 0.63 -2.77 -3.78
N MET A 146 0.50 -1.78 -2.89
CA MET A 146 1.15 -1.82 -1.59
C MET A 146 0.53 -2.88 -0.68
N GLU A 147 -0.80 -3.01 -0.70
CA GLU A 147 -1.52 -4.07 0.04
C GLU A 147 -1.00 -5.46 -0.35
N GLU A 148 -0.97 -5.81 -1.64
CA GLU A 148 -0.56 -7.18 -2.05
C GLU A 148 0.94 -7.43 -1.80
N ILE A 149 1.79 -6.39 -1.88
CA ILE A 149 3.21 -6.51 -1.51
C ILE A 149 3.36 -6.75 -0.01
N GLU A 150 2.52 -6.11 0.82
CA GLU A 150 2.49 -6.34 2.27
C GLU A 150 1.98 -7.75 2.58
N GLU A 151 0.94 -8.23 1.90
CA GLU A 151 0.44 -9.61 2.04
C GLU A 151 1.56 -10.60 1.69
N TYR A 152 2.22 -10.47 0.54
CA TYR A 152 3.38 -11.29 0.16
C TYR A 152 4.51 -11.27 1.21
N TYR A 153 4.80 -10.10 1.77
CA TYR A 153 5.89 -9.92 2.72
C TYR A 153 5.62 -10.57 4.08
N LEU A 154 4.34 -10.64 4.48
CA LEU A 154 3.91 -11.21 5.75
C LEU A 154 3.65 -12.72 5.68
N THR A 155 3.68 -13.29 4.48
CA THR A 155 3.49 -14.72 4.26
C THR A 155 4.74 -15.52 4.61
N ASP A 156 4.57 -16.54 5.46
CA ASP A 156 5.66 -17.45 5.86
C ASP A 156 5.74 -18.73 4.99
N HIS A 157 4.80 -18.94 4.06
CA HIS A 157 4.61 -20.20 3.33
C HIS A 157 4.70 -19.99 1.80
N ASP A 158 5.51 -20.80 1.12
CA ASP A 158 5.80 -20.60 -0.33
C ASP A 158 4.56 -20.64 -1.23
N GLU A 159 3.57 -21.48 -0.94
CA GLU A 159 2.32 -21.59 -1.73
C GLU A 159 1.44 -20.34 -1.60
N GLU A 160 1.33 -19.81 -0.39
CA GLU A 160 0.64 -18.55 -0.13
C GLU A 160 1.42 -17.40 -0.76
N ALA A 161 2.75 -17.38 -0.65
CA ALA A 161 3.59 -16.33 -1.23
C ALA A 161 3.46 -16.29 -2.77
N LEU A 162 3.33 -17.45 -3.42
CA LEU A 162 3.04 -17.53 -4.85
C LEU A 162 1.66 -16.94 -5.20
N THR A 163 0.67 -17.13 -4.32
CA THR A 163 -0.68 -16.55 -4.48
C THR A 163 -0.61 -15.03 -4.41
N GLU A 164 0.08 -14.48 -3.40
CA GLU A 164 0.23 -13.03 -3.27
C GLU A 164 1.06 -12.42 -4.40
N LEU A 165 2.08 -13.11 -4.92
CA LEU A 165 2.79 -12.69 -6.12
C LEU A 165 1.89 -12.64 -7.35
N ALA A 166 0.90 -13.55 -7.46
CA ALA A 166 -0.07 -13.51 -8.55
C ALA A 166 -1.03 -12.31 -8.41
N ASP A 167 -1.41 -11.93 -7.18
CA ASP A 167 -2.17 -10.72 -6.91
C ASP A 167 -1.35 -9.45 -7.23
N VAL A 168 -0.08 -9.38 -6.81
CA VAL A 168 0.86 -8.30 -7.20
C VAL A 168 0.96 -8.20 -8.72
N LEU A 169 1.09 -9.33 -9.42
CA LEU A 169 1.17 -9.35 -10.88
C LEU A 169 -0.11 -8.77 -11.51
N GLU A 170 -1.30 -9.19 -11.07
CA GLU A 170 -2.58 -8.65 -11.57
C GLU A 170 -2.64 -7.12 -11.43
N VAL A 171 -2.22 -6.58 -10.28
CA VAL A 171 -2.21 -5.13 -10.06
C VAL A 171 -1.21 -4.43 -10.98
N ILE A 172 -0.03 -5.00 -11.21
CA ILE A 172 0.95 -4.49 -12.18
C ILE A 172 0.36 -4.46 -13.60
N MET A 173 -0.37 -5.51 -14.00
CA MET A 173 -1.04 -5.55 -15.30
C MET A 173 -2.09 -4.44 -15.41
N ALA A 174 -2.91 -4.22 -14.38
CA ALA A 174 -3.90 -3.14 -14.36
C ALA A 174 -3.25 -1.74 -14.42
N LEU A 175 -2.18 -1.51 -13.65
CA LEU A 175 -1.42 -0.27 -13.68
C LEU A 175 -0.79 0.00 -15.04
N SER A 176 -0.28 -1.03 -15.74
CA SER A 176 0.27 -0.88 -17.09
C SER A 176 -0.74 -0.26 -18.07
N LYS A 177 -1.99 -0.74 -18.01
CA LYS A 177 -3.11 -0.24 -18.82
C LYS A 177 -3.49 1.19 -18.47
N VAL A 178 -3.51 1.52 -17.18
CA VAL A 178 -3.75 2.89 -16.69
C VAL A 178 -2.67 3.88 -17.14
N HIS A 179 -1.44 3.39 -17.33
CA HIS A 179 -0.35 4.15 -17.90
C HIS A 179 -0.35 4.19 -19.44
N GLY A 180 -1.42 3.73 -20.09
CA GLY A 180 -1.57 3.73 -21.55
C GLY A 180 -0.66 2.72 -22.25
N SER A 181 -0.15 1.73 -21.52
CA SER A 181 0.69 0.66 -22.06
C SER A 181 -0.05 -0.68 -22.07
N THR A 182 0.43 -1.61 -22.87
CA THR A 182 -0.05 -3.00 -22.86
C THR A 182 0.84 -3.88 -21.97
N PRO A 183 0.32 -5.02 -21.49
CA PRO A 183 1.11 -6.12 -20.92
C PRO A 183 2.41 -6.41 -21.67
N GLU A 184 2.34 -6.51 -23.00
CA GLU A 184 3.45 -6.88 -23.87
C GLU A 184 4.50 -5.77 -23.93
N GLN A 185 4.09 -4.50 -23.89
CA GLN A 185 4.99 -3.36 -23.82
C GLN A 185 5.72 -3.30 -22.48
N LEU A 186 5.04 -3.60 -21.38
CA LEU A 186 5.68 -3.70 -20.06
C LEU A 186 6.70 -4.85 -20.04
N GLU A 187 6.32 -6.01 -20.55
CA GLU A 187 7.21 -7.18 -20.63
C GLU A 187 8.42 -6.91 -21.54
N SER A 188 8.22 -6.23 -22.67
CA SER A 188 9.31 -5.81 -23.55
C SER A 188 10.31 -4.92 -22.82
N LYS A 189 9.84 -3.96 -22.00
CA LYS A 189 10.71 -3.12 -21.15
C LYS A 189 11.44 -3.93 -20.07
N ARG A 190 10.80 -4.95 -19.48
CA ARG A 190 11.44 -5.85 -18.51
C ARG A 190 12.57 -6.64 -19.16
N VAL A 191 12.31 -7.24 -20.32
CA VAL A 191 13.29 -8.02 -21.10
C VAL A 191 14.44 -7.13 -21.58
N GLU A 192 14.17 -5.91 -22.05
CA GLU A 192 15.21 -4.96 -22.44
C GLU A 192 16.14 -4.63 -21.26
N LYS A 193 15.60 -4.36 -20.07
CA LYS A 193 16.40 -4.15 -18.85
C LYS A 193 17.19 -5.40 -18.47
N GLN A 194 16.60 -6.59 -18.57
CA GLN A 194 17.29 -7.85 -18.27
C GLN A 194 18.48 -8.07 -19.22
N LYS A 195 18.32 -7.76 -20.51
CA LYS A 195 19.44 -7.81 -21.49
C LYS A 195 20.52 -6.78 -21.19
N GLN A 196 20.14 -5.56 -20.80
CA GLN A 196 21.09 -4.47 -20.55
C GLN A 196 21.82 -4.57 -19.21
N ARG A 197 21.17 -5.13 -18.18
CA ARG A 197 21.61 -5.03 -16.77
C ARG A 197 21.70 -6.38 -16.05
N GLY A 198 21.33 -7.48 -16.70
CA GLY A 198 21.13 -8.78 -16.07
C GLY A 198 19.79 -8.87 -15.34
N GLY A 199 19.47 -10.08 -14.87
CA GLY A 199 18.39 -10.31 -13.91
C GLY A 199 18.95 -10.46 -12.49
N PHE A 200 18.23 -11.21 -11.64
CA PHE A 200 18.62 -11.46 -10.24
C PHE A 200 19.17 -12.87 -10.02
N GLU A 201 19.44 -13.62 -11.09
CA GLU A 201 19.85 -15.03 -11.04
C GLU A 201 21.19 -15.23 -10.34
N ASP A 202 22.13 -14.28 -10.48
CA ASP A 202 23.45 -14.31 -9.85
C ASP A 202 23.45 -13.90 -8.37
N ARG A 203 22.29 -13.48 -7.82
CA ARG A 203 22.09 -13.13 -6.39
C ARG A 203 23.08 -12.08 -5.86
N VAL A 204 23.47 -11.13 -6.73
CA VAL A 204 24.45 -10.09 -6.40
C VAL A 204 23.83 -9.03 -5.47
N TYR A 205 24.48 -8.78 -4.34
CA TYR A 205 24.15 -7.70 -3.41
C TYR A 205 25.29 -6.68 -3.38
N LEU A 206 25.00 -5.44 -3.78
CA LEU A 206 25.98 -4.35 -3.83
C LEU A 206 26.24 -3.80 -2.42
N ILE A 207 27.49 -3.81 -1.98
CA ILE A 207 27.90 -3.28 -0.68
C ILE A 207 28.26 -1.79 -0.79
N ASP A 208 29.26 -1.43 -1.60
CA ASP A 208 29.73 -0.05 -1.76
C ASP A 208 30.16 0.24 -3.20
N THR A 209 30.20 1.54 -3.54
CA THR A 209 30.78 2.06 -4.78
C THR A 209 31.70 3.24 -4.46
N THR A 210 32.85 3.33 -5.12
CA THR A 210 33.69 4.53 -5.07
C THR A 210 33.22 5.54 -6.11
N VAL A 211 33.27 6.83 -5.80
CA VAL A 211 33.01 7.92 -6.75
C VAL A 211 34.36 8.59 -7.06
N HIS A 212 34.66 8.81 -8.33
CA HIS A 212 35.82 9.58 -8.79
C HIS A 212 35.38 10.95 -9.30
#